data_AF-K2GPK8-F1
#
_entry.id   AF-K2GPK8-F1
#
_cell.length_a   1.000
_cell.length_b   1.000
_cell.length_c   1.000
_cell.angle_alpha   90.00
_cell.angle_beta   90.00
_cell.angle_gamma   90.00
#
_symmetry.space_group_name_H-M   'P 1'
#
loop_
_entity.id
_entity.type
_entity.pdbx_description
1 polymer ?
#
loop_
_entity_poly.entity_id
_entity_poly.type
_entity_poly.pdbx_seq_one_letter_code
_entity_poly.pdbx_strand_id
1 'polypeptide(L)'
;MTTLWYSAEAGRGHVNPPGHPEQVARLDAVEAALARMDGLERREAPVAAEGDITLCHPTRYLDRVRNAVPTEGRVELDADTTLSPGSFDAAMRAAGGMVAAIDAVLDGAARNAFVGCRPPGHHAEVETAMGFCLFGNVAIGAMHALERRGLSRVAIVDFDVHHGNGTQDLLWDEARVLFVSSHQMPLYPGTGAMTERGAHRQVMNLPLPPGSDGVLMREIYETRVLPALRQNAPELLLISAGFDAHAADPLAQLEWQTEDYTWLTEQLCDVADAVCGGRVVSTLEGGYDLAALEASVAAHVAVLRDRSR
;
A
#
# COMPACT_ATOMS: atom_id res chain seq x y z
N MET A 1 5.42 22.60 -4.17
CA MET A 1 4.45 21.76 -4.94
C MET A 1 3.38 21.32 -3.94
N THR A 2 2.29 20.65 -4.33
CA THR A 2 1.28 20.19 -3.34
C THR A 2 1.43 18.69 -3.08
N THR A 3 0.81 18.20 -2.00
CA THR A 3 0.56 16.77 -1.76
C THR A 3 -0.88 16.45 -2.18
N LEU A 4 -1.03 15.42 -3.02
CA LEU A 4 -2.36 14.95 -3.41
C LEU A 4 -2.89 13.91 -2.43
N TRP A 5 -4.18 13.98 -2.16
CA TRP A 5 -4.90 12.91 -1.49
C TRP A 5 -6.00 12.37 -2.41
N TYR A 6 -5.81 11.14 -2.89
CA TYR A 6 -6.83 10.43 -3.66
C TYR A 6 -7.73 9.61 -2.72
N SER A 7 -9.04 9.72 -2.93
CA SER A 7 -10.08 8.97 -2.22
C SER A 7 -11.21 8.63 -3.17
N ALA A 8 -12.04 7.64 -2.86
CA ALA A 8 -13.24 7.35 -3.64
C ALA A 8 -14.40 6.94 -2.74
N GLU A 9 -15.55 7.56 -2.94
CA GLU A 9 -16.79 7.23 -2.22
C GLU A 9 -17.20 5.76 -2.44
N ALA A 10 -16.89 5.21 -3.62
CA ALA A 10 -17.18 3.81 -3.94
C ALA A 10 -16.53 2.81 -2.97
N GLY A 11 -15.42 3.18 -2.30
CA GLY A 11 -14.78 2.35 -1.28
C GLY A 11 -15.72 2.01 -0.10
N ARG A 12 -16.75 2.83 0.14
CA ARG A 12 -17.82 2.55 1.11
C ARG A 12 -18.80 1.48 0.64
N GLY A 13 -18.85 1.21 -0.66
CA GLY A 13 -19.63 0.13 -1.27
C GLY A 13 -18.99 -1.26 -1.14
N HIS A 14 -17.71 -1.34 -0.75
CA HIS A 14 -17.06 -2.59 -0.35
C HIS A 14 -17.36 -2.89 1.13
N VAL A 15 -18.43 -3.66 1.33
CA VAL A 15 -18.98 -4.00 2.65
C VAL A 15 -18.66 -5.44 3.01
N ASN A 16 -17.81 -5.62 4.01
CA ASN A 16 -17.49 -6.91 4.61
C ASN A 16 -18.53 -7.36 5.65
N PRO A 17 -18.51 -8.62 6.11
CA PRO A 17 -19.42 -9.10 7.15
C PRO A 17 -19.32 -8.29 8.47
N PRO A 18 -20.39 -8.21 9.28
CA PRO A 18 -20.33 -7.57 10.58
C PRO A 18 -19.22 -8.16 11.47
N GLY A 19 -18.43 -7.30 12.12
CA GLY A 19 -17.30 -7.72 12.95
C GLY A 19 -15.99 -7.97 12.19
N HIS A 20 -16.01 -7.90 10.86
CA HIS A 20 -14.79 -7.96 10.06
C HIS A 20 -13.89 -6.74 10.32
N PRO A 21 -12.57 -6.92 10.52
CA PRO A 21 -11.66 -5.81 10.85
C PRO A 21 -11.49 -4.82 9.68
N GLU A 22 -11.45 -5.33 8.44
CA GLU A 22 -11.51 -4.51 7.23
C GLU A 22 -12.95 -3.97 7.05
N GLN A 23 -13.28 -2.88 7.74
CA GLN A 23 -14.63 -2.29 7.78
C GLN A 23 -14.67 -0.90 7.16
N VAL A 24 -15.87 -0.47 6.71
CA VAL A 24 -16.09 0.86 6.11
C VAL A 24 -15.65 2.01 7.03
N ALA A 25 -15.77 1.84 8.36
CA ALA A 25 -15.36 2.83 9.35
C ALA A 25 -13.87 3.19 9.28
N ARG A 26 -13.02 2.36 8.65
CA ARG A 26 -11.62 2.71 8.36
C ARG A 26 -11.52 3.91 7.41
N LEU A 27 -12.41 4.03 6.40
CA LEU A 27 -12.46 5.23 5.55
C LEU A 27 -12.87 6.45 6.36
N ASP A 28 -13.81 6.31 7.30
CA ASP A 28 -14.23 7.42 8.17
C ASP A 28 -13.06 7.93 9.02
N ALA A 29 -12.25 7.02 9.58
CA ALA A 29 -11.04 7.36 10.32
C ALA A 29 -10.00 8.09 9.45
N VAL A 30 -9.75 7.59 8.23
CA VAL A 30 -8.84 8.24 7.27
C VAL A 30 -9.36 9.63 6.86
N GLU A 31 -10.66 9.75 6.58
CA GLU A 31 -11.25 11.04 6.25
C GLU A 31 -11.19 12.01 7.44
N ALA A 32 -11.42 11.56 8.67
CA ALA A 32 -11.30 12.38 9.86
C ALA A 32 -9.86 12.90 10.06
N ALA A 33 -8.87 12.04 9.87
CA ALA A 33 -7.45 12.37 9.94
C ALA A 33 -7.07 13.49 8.94
N LEU A 34 -7.58 13.40 7.71
CA LEU A 34 -7.13 14.24 6.60
C LEU A 34 -8.01 15.47 6.34
N ALA A 35 -9.29 15.45 6.71
CA ALA A 35 -10.22 16.55 6.46
C ALA A 35 -9.82 17.87 7.14
N ARG A 36 -9.07 17.80 8.23
CA ARG A 36 -8.57 18.97 8.98
C ARG A 36 -7.16 19.38 8.57
N MET A 37 -6.55 18.68 7.61
CA MET A 37 -5.17 18.91 7.21
C MET A 37 -5.11 19.92 6.06
N ASP A 38 -4.72 21.15 6.36
CA ASP A 38 -4.45 22.16 5.33
C ASP A 38 -3.28 21.75 4.43
N GLY A 39 -3.29 22.21 3.17
CA GLY A 39 -2.20 21.97 2.22
C GLY A 39 -2.23 20.62 1.52
N LEU A 40 -3.32 19.86 1.66
CA LEU A 40 -3.65 18.71 0.82
C LEU A 40 -4.61 19.12 -0.30
N GLU A 41 -4.36 18.66 -1.51
CA GLU A 41 -5.33 18.74 -2.60
C GLU A 41 -6.05 17.40 -2.72
N ARG A 42 -7.34 17.37 -2.34
CA ARG A 42 -8.18 16.17 -2.46
C ARG A 42 -8.60 15.96 -3.91
N ARG A 43 -8.44 14.74 -4.41
CA ARG A 43 -8.93 14.29 -5.72
C ARG A 43 -9.74 13.00 -5.59
N GLU A 44 -10.72 12.86 -6.47
CA GLU A 44 -11.47 11.62 -6.62
C GLU A 44 -10.58 10.60 -7.37
N ALA A 45 -10.47 9.38 -6.84
CA ALA A 45 -9.76 8.30 -7.52
C ALA A 45 -10.56 7.83 -8.75
N PRO A 46 -9.97 7.86 -9.96
CA PRO A 46 -10.65 7.38 -11.15
C PRO A 46 -10.76 5.85 -11.11
N VAL A 47 -11.65 5.31 -11.94
CA VAL A 47 -11.69 3.87 -12.22
C VAL A 47 -10.45 3.51 -13.04
N ALA A 48 -9.68 2.50 -12.62
CA ALA A 48 -8.56 2.00 -13.39
C ALA A 48 -8.98 1.55 -14.80
N ALA A 49 -8.12 1.75 -15.79
CA ALA A 49 -8.30 1.05 -17.05
C ALA A 49 -8.01 -0.44 -16.84
N GLU A 50 -8.78 -1.33 -17.46
CA GLU A 50 -8.52 -2.78 -17.35
C GLU A 50 -7.10 -3.14 -17.83
N GLY A 51 -6.59 -2.40 -18.81
CA GLY A 51 -5.23 -2.53 -19.29
C GLY A 51 -4.17 -2.35 -18.20
N ASP A 52 -4.40 -1.50 -17.20
CA ASP A 52 -3.50 -1.33 -16.06
C ASP A 52 -3.57 -2.53 -15.11
N ILE A 53 -4.78 -3.03 -14.82
CA ILE A 53 -4.96 -4.24 -14.02
C ILE A 53 -4.24 -5.43 -14.67
N THR A 54 -4.30 -5.53 -16.00
CA THR A 54 -3.68 -6.61 -16.77
C THR A 54 -2.16 -6.54 -16.88
N LEU A 55 -1.52 -5.49 -16.34
CA LEU A 55 -0.07 -5.49 -16.15
C LEU A 55 0.38 -6.48 -15.07
N CYS A 56 -0.50 -6.80 -14.10
CA CYS A 56 -0.21 -7.66 -12.96
C CYS A 56 -1.08 -8.92 -12.95
N HIS A 57 -2.38 -8.78 -13.20
CA HIS A 57 -3.31 -9.89 -13.14
C HIS A 57 -3.82 -10.27 -14.52
N PRO A 58 -3.81 -11.54 -14.92
CA PRO A 58 -4.30 -11.93 -16.23
C PRO A 58 -5.81 -11.61 -16.37
N THR A 59 -6.28 -11.37 -17.60
CA THR A 59 -7.70 -11.04 -17.87
C THR A 59 -8.68 -12.05 -17.25
N ARG A 60 -8.33 -13.34 -17.24
CA ARG A 60 -9.14 -14.39 -16.59
C ARG A 60 -9.35 -14.16 -15.09
N TYR A 61 -8.36 -13.61 -14.39
CA TYR A 61 -8.48 -13.28 -12.97
C TYR A 61 -9.41 -12.08 -12.77
N LEU A 62 -9.18 -11.01 -13.55
CA LEU A 62 -10.04 -9.83 -13.56
C LEU A 62 -11.51 -10.21 -13.81
N ASP A 63 -11.76 -11.02 -14.83
CA ASP A 63 -13.10 -11.51 -15.16
C ASP A 63 -13.69 -12.36 -14.05
N ARG A 64 -12.87 -13.23 -13.41
CA ARG A 64 -13.33 -14.06 -12.29
C ARG A 64 -13.75 -13.21 -11.10
N VAL A 65 -12.97 -12.21 -10.71
CA VAL A 65 -13.34 -11.28 -9.61
C VAL A 65 -14.60 -10.50 -9.99
N ARG A 66 -14.68 -9.96 -11.22
CA ARG A 66 -15.87 -9.22 -11.71
C ARG A 66 -17.13 -10.07 -11.65
N ASN A 67 -17.06 -11.32 -12.15
CA ASN A 67 -18.21 -12.21 -12.26
C ASN A 67 -18.62 -12.83 -10.91
N ALA A 68 -17.74 -12.83 -9.91
CA ALA A 68 -18.04 -13.30 -8.56
C ALA A 68 -18.80 -12.25 -7.72
N VAL A 69 -18.87 -10.99 -8.17
CA VAL A 69 -19.56 -9.91 -7.44
C VAL A 69 -21.05 -10.21 -7.37
N PRO A 70 -21.65 -10.31 -6.18
CA PRO A 70 -23.06 -10.60 -6.06
C PRO A 70 -23.91 -9.38 -6.41
N THR A 71 -25.11 -9.61 -6.93
CA THR A 71 -26.10 -8.53 -7.13
C THR A 71 -26.65 -8.01 -5.79
N GLU A 72 -26.78 -8.89 -4.80
CA GLU A 72 -27.22 -8.57 -3.43
C GLU A 72 -26.49 -9.45 -2.40
N GLY A 73 -26.37 -8.98 -1.17
CA GLY A 73 -25.70 -9.73 -0.11
C GLY A 73 -24.19 -9.76 -0.25
N ARG A 74 -23.57 -10.91 0.09
CA ARG A 74 -22.11 -11.10 0.11
C ARG A 74 -21.73 -12.49 -0.41
N VAL A 75 -20.54 -12.61 -0.96
CA VAL A 75 -19.90 -13.87 -1.40
C VAL A 75 -18.49 -13.92 -0.86
N GLU A 76 -18.10 -15.03 -0.24
CA GLU A 76 -16.73 -15.27 0.23
C GLU A 76 -15.88 -15.81 -0.93
N LEU A 77 -14.73 -15.17 -1.19
CA LEU A 77 -13.72 -15.68 -2.13
C LEU A 77 -12.77 -16.67 -1.45
N ASP A 78 -12.45 -16.41 -0.19
CA ASP A 78 -11.74 -17.30 0.71
C ASP A 78 -12.22 -17.09 2.17
N ALA A 79 -11.42 -17.49 3.16
CA ALA A 79 -11.80 -17.42 4.57
C ALA A 79 -11.89 -15.98 5.13
N ASP A 80 -11.26 -15.01 4.49
CA ASP A 80 -11.15 -13.64 5.01
C ASP A 80 -11.44 -12.55 3.98
N THR A 81 -11.62 -12.90 2.70
CA THR A 81 -11.84 -11.98 1.59
C THR A 81 -13.26 -12.12 1.07
N THR A 82 -14.08 -11.08 1.27
CA THR A 82 -15.50 -11.08 0.92
C THR A 82 -15.82 -10.05 -0.16
N LEU A 83 -16.73 -10.41 -1.07
CA LEU A 83 -17.32 -9.51 -2.04
C LEU A 83 -18.73 -9.11 -1.63
N SER A 84 -19.08 -7.88 -1.97
CA SER A 84 -20.40 -7.24 -1.91
C SER A 84 -20.63 -6.45 -3.21
N PRO A 85 -21.86 -5.98 -3.52
CA PRO A 85 -22.17 -5.38 -4.83
C PRO A 85 -21.25 -4.23 -5.26
N GLY A 86 -20.71 -3.44 -4.31
CA GLY A 86 -19.81 -2.33 -4.62
C GLY A 86 -18.31 -2.69 -4.67
N SER A 87 -17.95 -3.96 -4.42
CA SER A 87 -16.53 -4.34 -4.23
C SER A 87 -15.68 -4.19 -5.48
N PHE A 88 -16.24 -4.47 -6.65
CA PHE A 88 -15.49 -4.34 -7.90
C PHE A 88 -15.18 -2.88 -8.25
N ASP A 89 -16.18 -1.99 -8.16
CA ASP A 89 -15.95 -0.55 -8.40
C ASP A 89 -14.96 0.03 -7.38
N ALA A 90 -15.10 -0.35 -6.10
CA ALA A 90 -14.15 0.03 -5.06
C ALA A 90 -12.71 -0.40 -5.39
N ALA A 91 -12.50 -1.65 -5.78
CA ALA A 91 -11.17 -2.17 -6.10
C ALA A 91 -10.58 -1.54 -7.38
N MET A 92 -11.41 -1.32 -8.40
CA MET A 92 -10.98 -0.62 -9.62
C MET A 92 -10.57 0.83 -9.34
N ARG A 93 -11.22 1.50 -8.37
CA ARG A 93 -10.83 2.85 -7.94
C ARG A 93 -9.62 2.87 -7.03
N ALA A 94 -9.40 1.84 -6.22
CA ALA A 94 -8.17 1.71 -5.44
C ALA A 94 -6.95 1.66 -6.39
N ALA A 95 -6.97 0.76 -7.38
CA ALA A 95 -5.93 0.67 -8.40
C ALA A 95 -5.84 1.95 -9.27
N GLY A 96 -6.99 2.54 -9.64
CA GLY A 96 -7.02 3.74 -10.47
C GLY A 96 -6.49 4.98 -9.75
N GLY A 97 -6.73 5.09 -8.44
CA GLY A 97 -6.13 6.10 -7.58
C GLY A 97 -4.61 5.98 -7.55
N MET A 98 -4.07 4.76 -7.47
CA MET A 98 -2.63 4.51 -7.53
C MET A 98 -2.03 4.97 -8.87
N VAL A 99 -2.64 4.58 -9.98
CA VAL A 99 -2.20 4.99 -11.33
C VAL A 99 -2.22 6.53 -11.47
N ALA A 100 -3.33 7.18 -11.12
CA ALA A 100 -3.49 8.62 -11.23
C ALA A 100 -2.53 9.40 -10.30
N ALA A 101 -2.22 8.86 -9.13
CA ALA A 101 -1.25 9.44 -8.21
C ALA A 101 0.17 9.41 -8.79
N ILE A 102 0.56 8.28 -9.39
CA ILE A 102 1.85 8.13 -10.07
C ILE A 102 1.95 9.10 -11.25
N ASP A 103 0.94 9.13 -12.13
CA ASP A 103 0.92 10.06 -13.26
C ASP A 103 1.09 11.51 -12.80
N ALA A 104 0.32 11.94 -11.79
CA ALA A 104 0.38 13.30 -11.28
C ALA A 104 1.75 13.66 -10.67
N VAL A 105 2.42 12.73 -9.99
CA VAL A 105 3.77 12.94 -9.44
C VAL A 105 4.82 12.98 -10.55
N LEU A 106 4.75 12.09 -11.53
CA LEU A 106 5.69 12.04 -12.65
C LEU A 106 5.53 13.24 -13.60
N ASP A 107 4.32 13.75 -13.77
CA ASP A 107 4.01 14.94 -14.57
C ASP A 107 4.32 16.26 -13.82
N GLY A 108 4.76 16.19 -12.56
CA GLY A 108 5.09 17.36 -11.75
C GLY A 108 3.86 18.16 -11.29
N ALA A 109 2.66 17.60 -11.40
CA ALA A 109 1.44 18.21 -10.85
C ALA A 109 1.44 18.19 -9.31
N ALA A 110 2.21 17.29 -8.70
CA ALA A 110 2.41 17.20 -7.25
C ALA A 110 3.81 16.69 -6.94
N ARG A 111 4.31 16.96 -5.72
CA ARG A 111 5.59 16.40 -5.27
C ARG A 111 5.42 14.93 -4.89
N ASN A 112 4.36 14.64 -4.15
CA ASN A 112 4.01 13.32 -3.68
C ASN A 112 2.48 13.18 -3.55
N ALA A 113 2.02 11.95 -3.33
CA ALA A 113 0.61 11.64 -3.19
C ALA A 113 0.35 10.52 -2.19
N PHE A 114 -0.82 10.57 -1.55
CA PHE A 114 -1.38 9.50 -0.73
C PHE A 114 -2.72 9.03 -1.32
N VAL A 115 -2.90 7.71 -1.43
CA VAL A 115 -4.13 7.07 -1.91
C VAL A 115 -4.81 6.40 -0.72
N GLY A 116 -5.83 7.07 -0.17
CA GLY A 116 -6.66 6.53 0.91
C GLY A 116 -7.75 5.62 0.35
N CYS A 117 -7.35 4.44 -0.13
CA CYS A 117 -8.25 3.48 -0.78
C CYS A 117 -8.74 2.38 0.16
N ARG A 118 -9.89 1.80 -0.18
CA ARG A 118 -10.37 0.49 0.29
C ARG A 118 -11.13 -0.19 -0.87
N PRO A 119 -10.92 -1.48 -1.14
CA PRO A 119 -10.08 -2.45 -0.41
C PRO A 119 -8.54 -2.23 -0.56
N PRO A 120 -7.71 -2.84 0.31
CA PRO A 120 -6.24 -2.86 0.20
C PRO A 120 -5.78 -3.76 -0.98
N GLY A 121 -4.47 -3.89 -1.18
CA GLY A 121 -3.91 -4.59 -2.34
C GLY A 121 -2.72 -5.52 -2.12
N HIS A 122 -1.86 -5.30 -1.13
CA HIS A 122 -0.55 -5.98 -1.07
C HIS A 122 -0.55 -7.52 -0.92
N HIS A 123 -1.70 -8.13 -0.58
CA HIS A 123 -1.87 -9.59 -0.52
C HIS A 123 -2.37 -10.24 -1.81
N ALA A 124 -2.90 -9.47 -2.77
CA ALA A 124 -3.46 -10.03 -4.00
C ALA A 124 -2.34 -10.56 -4.93
N GLU A 125 -2.26 -11.88 -5.07
CA GLU A 125 -1.31 -12.58 -5.95
C GLU A 125 -1.76 -12.53 -7.41
N VAL A 126 -0.95 -13.07 -8.34
CA VAL A 126 -1.24 -13.05 -9.79
C VAL A 126 -2.67 -13.54 -10.08
N GLU A 127 -3.08 -14.64 -9.45
CA GLU A 127 -4.43 -15.20 -9.62
C GLU A 127 -5.13 -15.55 -8.30
N THR A 128 -4.79 -14.92 -7.18
CA THR A 128 -5.42 -15.18 -5.87
C THR A 128 -5.82 -13.88 -5.20
N ALA A 129 -7.12 -13.71 -4.93
CA ALA A 129 -7.61 -12.70 -4.00
C ALA A 129 -7.54 -13.30 -2.59
N MET A 130 -6.90 -12.60 -1.65
CA MET A 130 -6.68 -13.08 -0.29
C MET A 130 -6.30 -11.93 0.64
N GLY A 131 -6.42 -12.10 1.96
CA GLY A 131 -6.01 -11.09 2.93
C GLY A 131 -6.70 -9.75 2.69
N PHE A 132 -8.00 -9.79 2.40
CA PHE A 132 -8.84 -8.63 2.08
C PHE A 132 -8.56 -7.96 0.72
N CYS A 133 -7.53 -8.40 -0.01
CA CYS A 133 -7.03 -7.75 -1.21
C CYS A 133 -7.63 -8.39 -2.48
N LEU A 134 -8.13 -7.55 -3.39
CA LEU A 134 -8.69 -8.00 -4.68
C LEU A 134 -7.73 -7.77 -5.85
N PHE A 135 -7.00 -6.66 -5.86
CA PHE A 135 -6.00 -6.32 -6.87
C PHE A 135 -4.75 -5.76 -6.21
N GLY A 136 -3.57 -6.08 -6.73
CA GLY A 136 -2.28 -5.63 -6.22
C GLY A 136 -2.04 -4.15 -6.51
N ASN A 137 -2.73 -3.25 -5.79
CA ASN A 137 -2.75 -1.80 -6.07
C ASN A 137 -1.35 -1.21 -6.29
N VAL A 138 -0.43 -1.42 -5.34
CA VAL A 138 0.94 -0.89 -5.43
C VAL A 138 1.74 -1.52 -6.57
N ALA A 139 1.55 -2.82 -6.83
CA ALA A 139 2.24 -3.56 -7.89
C ALA A 139 1.76 -3.12 -9.28
N ILE A 140 0.44 -2.91 -9.44
CA ILE A 140 -0.16 -2.29 -10.64
C ILE A 140 0.43 -0.91 -10.85
N GLY A 141 0.55 -0.11 -9.78
CA GLY A 141 1.21 1.19 -9.84
C GLY A 141 2.66 1.10 -10.32
N ALA A 142 3.45 0.18 -9.75
CA ALA A 142 4.84 -0.05 -10.15
C ALA A 142 4.95 -0.44 -11.62
N MET A 143 4.17 -1.41 -12.08
CA MET A 143 4.17 -1.85 -13.48
C MET A 143 3.67 -0.76 -14.42
N HIS A 144 2.69 0.05 -14.01
CA HIS A 144 2.27 1.22 -14.78
C HIS A 144 3.43 2.21 -14.96
N ALA A 145 4.16 2.53 -13.89
CA ALA A 145 5.31 3.43 -13.95
C ALA A 145 6.41 2.91 -14.88
N LEU A 146 6.66 1.60 -14.87
CA LEU A 146 7.67 0.97 -15.73
C LEU A 146 7.20 0.89 -17.19
N GLU A 147 6.04 0.29 -17.44
CA GLU A 147 5.58 -0.08 -18.79
C GLU A 147 4.97 1.09 -19.57
N ARG A 148 4.29 2.01 -18.88
CA ARG A 148 3.58 3.12 -19.53
C ARG A 148 4.29 4.46 -19.39
N ARG A 149 5.02 4.64 -18.29
CA ARG A 149 5.75 5.89 -18.00
C ARG A 149 7.25 5.80 -18.25
N GLY A 150 7.75 4.60 -18.57
CA GLY A 150 9.12 4.38 -19.05
C GLY A 150 10.18 4.51 -17.96
N LEU A 151 9.81 4.39 -16.69
CA LEU A 151 10.81 4.32 -15.61
C LEU A 151 11.62 3.03 -15.78
N SER A 152 12.90 3.11 -15.46
CA SER A 152 13.82 1.98 -15.50
C SER A 152 13.99 1.33 -14.12
N ARG A 153 13.73 2.05 -13.03
CA ARG A 153 13.77 1.53 -11.66
C ARG A 153 12.72 2.15 -10.74
N VAL A 154 12.04 1.31 -9.99
CA VAL A 154 11.07 1.71 -8.95
C VAL A 154 11.43 0.95 -7.66
N ALA A 155 11.19 1.56 -6.50
CA ALA A 155 11.26 0.84 -5.23
C ALA A 155 9.90 0.86 -4.55
N ILE A 156 9.54 -0.24 -3.90
CA ILE A 156 8.35 -0.38 -3.06
C ILE A 156 8.83 -0.69 -1.64
N VAL A 157 8.38 0.11 -0.67
CA VAL A 157 8.55 -0.17 0.75
C VAL A 157 7.19 -0.48 1.34
N ASP A 158 7.02 -1.71 1.79
CA ASP A 158 5.84 -2.20 2.47
C ASP A 158 6.14 -2.35 3.96
N PHE A 159 5.47 -1.52 4.76
CA PHE A 159 5.56 -1.55 6.22
C PHE A 159 4.24 -1.95 6.88
N ASP A 160 3.28 -2.46 6.11
CA ASP A 160 2.16 -3.22 6.68
C ASP A 160 2.72 -4.39 7.52
N VAL A 161 2.07 -4.70 8.63
CA VAL A 161 2.57 -5.71 9.55
C VAL A 161 2.54 -7.12 8.95
N HIS A 162 1.70 -7.34 7.95
CA HIS A 162 1.63 -8.59 7.21
C HIS A 162 2.59 -8.56 6.03
N HIS A 163 3.15 -9.72 5.69
CA HIS A 163 3.99 -9.82 4.50
C HIS A 163 3.15 -9.54 3.25
N GLY A 164 3.55 -8.55 2.45
CA GLY A 164 2.99 -8.25 1.13
C GLY A 164 3.28 -9.34 0.08
N ASN A 165 2.78 -10.56 0.32
CA ASN A 165 3.00 -11.73 -0.53
C ASN A 165 2.47 -11.53 -1.95
N GLY A 166 1.39 -10.78 -2.12
CA GLY A 166 0.84 -10.45 -3.44
C GLY A 166 1.80 -9.58 -4.24
N THR A 167 2.32 -8.51 -3.63
CA THR A 167 3.37 -7.68 -4.24
C THR A 167 4.62 -8.50 -4.58
N GLN A 168 5.05 -9.40 -3.67
CA GLN A 168 6.16 -10.31 -3.92
C GLN A 168 5.91 -11.25 -5.11
N ASP A 169 4.74 -11.88 -5.18
CA ASP A 169 4.36 -12.83 -6.24
C ASP A 169 4.26 -12.14 -7.61
N LEU A 170 3.54 -11.01 -7.66
CA LEU A 170 3.33 -10.21 -8.86
C LEU A 170 4.64 -9.69 -9.47
N LEU A 171 5.64 -9.40 -8.64
CA LEU A 171 6.90 -8.77 -9.04
C LEU A 171 8.10 -9.72 -8.89
N TRP A 172 7.86 -11.02 -8.71
CA TRP A 172 8.89 -12.01 -8.43
C TRP A 172 10.01 -12.04 -9.47
N ASP A 173 9.66 -11.86 -10.75
CA ASP A 173 10.59 -11.87 -11.89
C ASP A 173 10.86 -10.46 -12.47
N GLU A 174 10.47 -9.40 -11.77
CA GLU A 174 10.66 -8.03 -12.24
C GLU A 174 11.95 -7.41 -11.69
N ALA A 175 13.04 -7.49 -12.45
CA ALA A 175 14.36 -7.00 -12.05
C ALA A 175 14.44 -5.47 -11.83
N ARG A 176 13.49 -4.70 -12.37
CA ARG A 176 13.47 -3.23 -12.25
C ARG A 176 12.85 -2.74 -10.94
N VAL A 177 12.23 -3.62 -10.16
CA VAL A 177 11.62 -3.25 -8.87
C VAL A 177 12.46 -3.76 -7.70
N LEU A 178 12.86 -2.88 -6.79
CA LEU A 178 13.28 -3.28 -5.46
C LEU A 178 12.05 -3.35 -4.56
N PHE A 179 11.70 -4.53 -4.06
CA PHE A 179 10.63 -4.71 -3.07
C PHE A 179 11.22 -4.95 -1.69
N VAL A 180 10.84 -4.13 -0.72
CA VAL A 180 11.18 -4.27 0.69
C VAL A 180 9.90 -4.51 1.47
N SER A 181 9.83 -5.57 2.26
CA SER A 181 8.72 -5.81 3.19
C SER A 181 9.26 -6.04 4.60
N SER A 182 8.82 -5.20 5.55
CA SER A 182 9.04 -5.40 6.98
C SER A 182 7.75 -5.82 7.65
N HIS A 183 7.69 -7.06 8.12
CA HIS A 183 6.45 -7.69 8.57
C HIS A 183 6.71 -8.58 9.78
N GLN A 184 5.67 -8.84 10.57
CA GLN A 184 5.77 -9.80 11.66
C GLN A 184 5.92 -11.23 11.11
N MET A 185 6.82 -12.01 11.71
CA MET A 185 6.94 -13.44 11.43
C MET A 185 7.25 -14.22 12.72
N PRO A 186 6.49 -15.28 13.06
CA PRO A 186 5.36 -15.83 12.31
C PRO A 186 4.08 -14.98 12.46
N LEU A 187 3.35 -14.80 11.35
CA LEU A 187 2.00 -14.24 11.25
C LEU A 187 1.38 -14.70 9.90
N TYR A 188 0.09 -14.45 9.68
CA TYR A 188 -0.48 -14.50 8.32
C TYR A 188 0.37 -13.65 7.36
N PRO A 189 0.62 -14.10 6.11
CA PRO A 189 0.14 -15.31 5.44
C PRO A 189 1.04 -16.55 5.63
N GLY A 190 2.06 -16.49 6.49
CA GLY A 190 3.01 -17.58 6.71
C GLY A 190 4.15 -17.66 5.69
N THR A 191 4.33 -16.62 4.87
CA THR A 191 5.44 -16.45 3.92
C THR A 191 6.30 -15.23 4.30
N GLY A 192 7.24 -14.82 3.45
CA GLY A 192 8.10 -13.66 3.73
C GLY A 192 9.41 -14.04 4.42
N ALA A 193 9.88 -15.27 4.25
CA ALA A 193 11.17 -15.66 4.81
C ALA A 193 12.30 -14.81 4.20
N MET A 194 13.34 -14.51 4.98
CA MET A 194 14.55 -13.79 4.48
C MET A 194 15.24 -14.48 3.28
N THR A 195 14.98 -15.77 3.06
CA THR A 195 15.52 -16.54 1.95
C THR A 195 14.75 -16.36 0.65
N GLU A 196 13.53 -15.82 0.69
CA GLU A 196 12.74 -15.44 -0.48
C GLU A 196 13.27 -14.10 -0.99
N ARG A 197 13.91 -14.12 -2.16
CA ARG A 197 14.69 -12.96 -2.66
C ARG A 197 14.29 -12.48 -4.05
N GLY A 198 13.23 -13.04 -4.63
CA GLY A 198 12.91 -12.84 -6.04
C GLY A 198 13.93 -13.49 -6.98
N ALA A 199 13.59 -13.57 -8.27
CA ALA A 199 14.44 -14.18 -9.30
C ALA A 199 15.76 -13.43 -9.53
N HIS A 200 15.79 -12.13 -9.22
CA HIS A 200 16.92 -11.22 -9.47
C HIS A 200 17.55 -10.68 -8.18
N ARG A 201 17.23 -11.27 -7.02
CA ARG A 201 17.67 -10.83 -5.68
C ARG A 201 17.14 -9.44 -5.29
N GLN A 202 16.02 -9.05 -5.88
CA GLN A 202 15.39 -7.74 -5.75
C GLN A 202 14.30 -7.67 -4.67
N VAL A 203 14.02 -8.78 -3.98
CA VAL A 203 13.14 -8.80 -2.81
C VAL A 203 13.97 -8.84 -1.53
N MET A 204 13.62 -7.97 -0.60
CA MET A 204 14.20 -7.86 0.73
C MET A 204 13.11 -8.02 1.79
N ASN A 205 12.94 -9.25 2.25
CA ASN A 205 12.08 -9.54 3.40
C ASN A 205 12.81 -9.32 4.73
N LEU A 206 12.13 -8.66 5.66
CA LEU A 206 12.62 -8.27 6.97
C LEU A 206 11.63 -8.77 8.03
N PRO A 207 11.63 -10.08 8.33
CA PRO A 207 10.77 -10.63 9.34
C PRO A 207 11.13 -10.08 10.72
N LEU A 208 10.13 -9.59 11.43
CA LEU A 208 10.20 -9.03 12.77
C LEU A 208 9.54 -9.99 13.76
N PRO A 209 10.18 -10.31 14.89
CA PRO A 209 9.53 -11.13 15.91
C PRO A 209 8.33 -10.38 16.53
N PRO A 210 7.30 -11.09 17.03
CA PRO A 210 6.28 -10.49 17.88
C PRO A 210 6.88 -9.67 19.03
N GLY A 211 6.24 -8.56 19.38
CA GLY A 211 6.72 -7.60 20.39
C GLY A 211 7.82 -6.66 19.89
N SER A 212 8.17 -6.67 18.59
CA SER A 212 9.12 -5.69 18.06
C SER A 212 8.53 -4.29 18.11
N ASP A 213 9.30 -3.35 18.63
CA ASP A 213 8.93 -1.95 18.78
C ASP A 213 9.60 -1.06 17.73
N GLY A 214 9.38 0.26 17.86
CA GLY A 214 10.01 1.27 17.02
C GLY A 214 11.54 1.29 17.09
N VAL A 215 12.17 0.84 18.18
CA VAL A 215 13.63 0.84 18.32
C VAL A 215 14.24 -0.19 17.38
N LEU A 216 13.73 -1.43 17.41
CA LEU A 216 14.21 -2.49 16.52
C LEU A 216 13.91 -2.16 15.05
N MET A 217 12.72 -1.60 14.77
CA MET A 217 12.37 -1.13 13.44
C MET A 217 13.41 -0.12 12.93
N ARG A 218 13.71 0.93 13.71
CA ARG A 218 14.67 1.97 13.33
C ARG A 218 16.05 1.39 13.04
N GLU A 219 16.55 0.51 13.91
CA GLU A 219 17.84 -0.17 13.70
C GLU A 219 17.87 -0.92 12.35
N ILE A 220 16.84 -1.69 12.04
CA ILE A 220 16.75 -2.46 10.79
C ILE A 220 16.68 -1.53 9.58
N TYR A 221 15.87 -0.47 9.65
CA TYR A 221 15.72 0.47 8.56
C TYR A 221 17.03 1.25 8.30
N GLU A 222 17.65 1.78 9.35
CA GLU A 222 18.92 2.52 9.25
C GLU A 222 20.06 1.67 8.71
N THR A 223 20.17 0.42 9.17
CA THR A 223 21.31 -0.45 8.83
C THR A 223 21.13 -1.21 7.53
N ARG A 224 19.89 -1.47 7.10
CA ARG A 224 19.61 -2.34 5.94
C ARG A 224 18.78 -1.67 4.85
N VAL A 225 17.64 -1.09 5.20
CA VAL A 225 16.65 -0.60 4.22
C VAL A 225 17.11 0.69 3.55
N LEU A 226 17.39 1.73 4.34
CA LEU A 226 17.75 3.05 3.81
C LEU A 226 19.04 2.99 2.96
N PRO A 227 20.10 2.24 3.34
CA PRO A 227 21.26 2.04 2.47
C PRO A 227 20.90 1.34 1.15
N ALA A 228 20.05 0.30 1.19
CA ALA A 228 19.64 -0.43 0.00
C ALA A 228 18.83 0.44 -0.97
N LEU A 229 17.90 1.25 -0.46
CA LEU A 229 17.13 2.20 -1.28
C LEU A 229 18.04 3.25 -1.92
N ARG A 230 18.98 3.83 -1.16
CA ARG A 230 19.96 4.80 -1.69
C ARG A 230 20.86 4.18 -2.77
N GLN A 231 21.27 2.93 -2.57
CA GLN A 231 22.09 2.21 -3.56
C GLN A 231 21.29 1.85 -4.82
N ASN A 232 20.03 1.45 -4.66
CA ASN A 232 19.15 1.15 -5.79
C ASN A 232 18.86 2.40 -6.64
N ALA A 233 18.83 3.58 -5.99
CA ALA A 233 18.54 4.87 -6.62
C ALA A 233 17.30 4.77 -7.55
N PRO A 234 16.12 4.43 -6.98
CA PRO A 234 14.90 4.33 -7.74
C PRO A 234 14.53 5.69 -8.34
N GLU A 235 13.74 5.69 -9.41
CA GLU A 235 13.21 6.91 -10.03
C GLU A 235 11.87 7.33 -9.44
N LEU A 236 11.24 6.44 -8.66
CA LEU A 236 10.00 6.64 -7.93
C LEU A 236 10.00 5.72 -6.71
N LEU A 237 9.63 6.25 -5.54
CA LEU A 237 9.42 5.47 -4.33
C LEU A 237 7.92 5.27 -4.11
N LEU A 238 7.51 4.01 -4.03
CA LEU A 238 6.15 3.60 -3.69
C LEU A 238 6.11 3.08 -2.26
N ILE A 239 5.00 3.33 -1.57
CA ILE A 239 4.81 2.90 -0.18
C ILE A 239 3.49 2.14 -0.07
N SER A 240 3.54 0.90 0.40
CA SER A 240 2.38 0.17 0.93
C SER A 240 2.27 0.51 2.41
N ALA A 241 1.36 1.43 2.71
CA ALA A 241 1.22 2.03 4.03
C ALA A 241 0.11 1.34 4.83
N GLY A 242 0.45 0.22 5.45
CA GLY A 242 -0.34 -0.40 6.51
C GLY A 242 0.01 0.17 7.88
N PHE A 243 -0.99 0.37 8.73
CA PHE A 243 -0.81 0.93 10.07
C PHE A 243 -1.14 -0.07 11.19
N ASP A 244 -1.15 -1.35 10.86
CA ASP A 244 -1.45 -2.49 11.73
C ASP A 244 -0.23 -3.04 12.48
N ALA A 245 0.96 -2.46 12.29
CA ALA A 245 2.10 -2.68 13.18
C ALA A 245 1.98 -1.85 14.48
N HIS A 246 0.93 -1.02 14.60
CA HIS A 246 0.70 -0.20 15.77
C HIS A 246 0.35 -1.07 16.98
N ALA A 247 0.87 -0.76 18.17
CA ALA A 247 0.66 -1.52 19.40
C ALA A 247 -0.80 -1.72 19.85
N ALA A 248 -1.73 -1.00 19.22
CA ALA A 248 -3.16 -1.06 19.53
C ALA A 248 -3.93 -1.96 18.53
N ASP A 249 -3.29 -2.35 17.42
CA ASP A 249 -3.94 -3.09 16.36
C ASP A 249 -4.30 -4.52 16.81
N PRO A 250 -5.53 -5.00 16.54
CA PRO A 250 -5.96 -6.31 16.99
C PRO A 250 -5.40 -7.48 16.16
N LEU A 251 -4.80 -7.24 14.99
CA LEU A 251 -4.43 -8.33 14.06
C LEU A 251 -2.97 -8.76 14.15
N ALA A 252 -2.13 -8.02 14.88
CA ALA A 252 -0.71 -8.33 15.04
C ALA A 252 -0.22 -8.08 16.47
N GLN A 253 1.09 -8.25 16.68
CA GLN A 253 1.75 -8.19 17.97
C GLN A 253 2.97 -7.28 17.94
N LEU A 254 3.16 -6.48 16.87
CA LEU A 254 4.18 -5.43 16.87
C LEU A 254 3.72 -4.27 17.74
N GLU A 255 4.67 -3.54 18.30
CA GLU A 255 4.41 -2.51 19.32
C GLU A 255 4.80 -1.11 18.83
N TRP A 256 4.70 -0.84 17.52
CA TRP A 256 5.05 0.48 16.98
C TRP A 256 4.06 1.53 17.48
N GLN A 257 4.53 2.77 17.56
CA GLN A 257 3.73 3.93 17.95
C GLN A 257 3.49 4.86 16.76
N THR A 258 2.56 5.80 16.91
CA THR A 258 2.27 6.81 15.87
C THR A 258 3.54 7.56 15.43
N GLU A 259 4.45 7.87 16.36
CA GLU A 259 5.71 8.57 16.08
C GLU A 259 6.71 7.75 15.27
N ASP A 260 6.57 6.42 15.25
CA ASP A 260 7.42 5.55 14.44
C ASP A 260 7.05 5.67 12.96
N TYR A 261 5.75 5.81 12.64
CA TYR A 261 5.31 6.10 11.27
C TYR A 261 5.76 7.49 10.81
N THR A 262 5.76 8.50 11.70
CA THR A 262 6.36 9.82 11.39
C THR A 262 7.82 9.67 10.99
N TRP A 263 8.64 9.06 11.84
CA TRP A 263 10.07 8.89 11.59
C TRP A 263 10.33 8.08 10.32
N LEU A 264 9.60 6.98 10.13
CA LEU A 264 9.79 6.12 8.96
C LEU A 264 9.48 6.90 7.67
N THR A 265 8.38 7.65 7.67
CA THR A 265 8.01 8.48 6.52
C THR A 265 9.05 9.58 6.24
N GLU A 266 9.59 10.21 7.28
CA GLU A 266 10.67 11.20 7.14
C GLU A 266 11.91 10.58 6.48
N GLN A 267 12.34 9.40 6.95
CA GLN A 267 13.51 8.72 6.39
C GLN A 267 13.30 8.29 4.93
N LEU A 268 12.11 7.79 4.59
CA LEU A 268 11.77 7.43 3.22
C LEU A 268 11.73 8.67 2.31
N CYS A 269 11.20 9.79 2.80
CA CYS A 269 11.22 11.06 2.08
C CYS A 269 12.64 11.61 1.91
N ASP A 270 13.51 11.50 2.91
CA ASP A 270 14.92 11.90 2.79
C ASP A 270 15.65 11.10 1.72
N VAL A 271 15.36 9.79 1.61
CA VAL A 271 15.88 8.96 0.52
C VAL A 271 15.32 9.45 -0.81
N ALA A 272 14.01 9.65 -0.92
CA ALA A 272 13.37 10.09 -2.14
C ALA A 272 13.91 11.46 -2.63
N ASP A 273 14.09 12.41 -1.71
CA ASP A 273 14.69 13.72 -1.98
C ASP A 273 16.11 13.58 -2.56
N ALA A 274 16.89 12.63 -2.04
CA ALA A 274 18.26 12.39 -2.49
C ALA A 274 18.36 11.70 -3.86
N VAL A 275 17.43 10.79 -4.21
CA VAL A 275 17.62 9.89 -5.37
C VAL A 275 16.55 10.00 -6.46
N CYS A 276 15.33 10.43 -6.13
CA CYS A 276 14.23 10.57 -7.08
C CYS A 276 13.55 11.95 -7.05
N GLY A 277 14.23 12.99 -6.55
CA GLY A 277 13.69 14.35 -6.52
C GLY A 277 12.42 14.50 -5.68
N GLY A 278 12.27 13.68 -4.64
CA GLY A 278 11.14 13.70 -3.72
C GLY A 278 9.87 13.03 -4.24
N ARG A 279 9.96 12.27 -5.34
CA ARG A 279 8.81 11.56 -5.93
C ARG A 279 8.42 10.35 -5.09
N VAL A 280 7.32 10.50 -4.35
CA VAL A 280 6.75 9.47 -3.47
C VAL A 280 5.26 9.29 -3.76
N VAL A 281 4.80 8.06 -3.88
CA VAL A 281 3.36 7.73 -3.89
C VAL A 281 3.11 6.66 -2.83
N SER A 282 2.20 6.93 -1.91
CA SER A 282 1.81 6.03 -0.83
C SER A 282 0.37 5.58 -1.01
N THR A 283 0.06 4.32 -0.73
CA THR A 283 -1.30 3.77 -0.77
C THR A 283 -1.63 3.11 0.56
N LEU A 284 -2.86 3.28 1.03
CA LEU A 284 -3.35 2.66 2.25
C LEU A 284 -3.48 1.14 2.07
N GLU A 285 -2.94 0.37 3.02
CA GLU A 285 -3.12 -1.09 3.12
C GLU A 285 -3.97 -1.43 4.38
N GLY A 286 -3.40 -2.08 5.38
CA GLY A 286 -4.01 -2.47 6.65
C GLY A 286 -4.08 -1.37 7.73
N GLY A 287 -4.37 -1.78 8.96
CA GLY A 287 -4.62 -0.91 10.12
C GLY A 287 -6.11 -0.93 10.53
N TYR A 288 -6.40 -1.52 11.68
CA TYR A 288 -7.73 -1.99 12.06
C TYR A 288 -8.22 -1.51 13.42
N ASP A 289 -7.32 -0.99 14.28
CA ASP A 289 -7.75 -0.08 15.36
C ASP A 289 -8.03 1.32 14.79
N LEU A 290 -9.28 1.79 14.89
CA LEU A 290 -9.70 3.02 14.21
C LEU A 290 -9.02 4.28 14.75
N ALA A 291 -8.73 4.34 16.05
CA ALA A 291 -8.09 5.51 16.65
C ALA A 291 -6.60 5.55 16.30
N ALA A 292 -5.93 4.40 16.37
CA ALA A 292 -4.55 4.25 15.93
C ALA A 292 -4.38 4.52 14.44
N LEU A 293 -5.32 4.04 13.60
CA LEU A 293 -5.35 4.30 12.16
C LEU A 293 -5.48 5.80 11.88
N GLU A 294 -6.44 6.48 12.50
CA GLU A 294 -6.63 7.94 12.35
C GLU A 294 -5.33 8.70 12.69
N ALA A 295 -4.73 8.39 13.85
CA ALA A 295 -3.51 9.04 14.31
C ALA A 295 -2.31 8.75 13.40
N SER A 296 -2.12 7.50 12.99
CA SER A 296 -0.97 7.07 12.19
C SER A 296 -1.04 7.56 10.74
N VAL A 297 -2.23 7.58 10.14
CA VAL A 297 -2.46 8.19 8.81
C VAL A 297 -2.19 9.69 8.87
N ALA A 298 -2.70 10.38 9.90
CA ALA A 298 -2.44 11.81 10.08
C ALA A 298 -0.94 12.10 10.20
N ALA A 299 -0.21 11.29 10.96
CA ALA A 299 1.24 11.39 11.13
C ALA A 299 2.00 11.17 9.80
N HIS A 300 1.70 10.09 9.08
CA HIS A 300 2.30 9.77 7.78
C HIS A 300 2.06 10.88 6.76
N VAL A 301 0.81 11.30 6.57
CA VAL A 301 0.45 12.29 5.54
C VAL A 301 0.91 13.70 5.91
N ALA A 302 1.00 14.05 7.21
CA ALA A 302 1.58 15.32 7.64
C ALA A 302 3.03 15.46 7.19
N VAL A 303 3.83 14.40 7.28
CA VAL A 303 5.21 14.40 6.76
C VAL A 303 5.21 14.60 5.24
N LEU A 304 4.41 13.83 4.49
CA LEU A 304 4.31 13.99 3.04
C LEU A 304 3.96 15.43 2.63
N ARG A 305 2.97 16.01 3.31
CA ARG A 305 2.55 17.41 3.13
C ARG A 305 3.68 18.38 3.42
N ASP A 306 4.37 18.22 4.53
CA ASP A 306 5.43 19.14 4.95
C ASP A 306 6.64 19.08 4.03
N ARG A 307 6.88 17.93 3.38
CA ARG A 307 7.87 17.81 2.30
C ARG A 307 7.43 18.55 1.04
N SER A 308 6.15 18.78 0.79
CA SER A 308 5.69 19.48 -0.41
C SER A 308 5.85 21.01 -0.35
N ARG A 309 6.04 21.55 0.85
CA ARG A 309 6.21 22.99 1.11
C ARG A 309 7.51 23.57 0.55
#